data_AF-A0A967SB33-F1
#
_entry.id   AF-A0A967SB33-F1
#
_cell.length_a   1.000
_cell.length_b   1.000
_cell.length_c   1.000
_cell.angle_alpha   90.00
_cell.angle_beta   90.00
_cell.angle_gamma   90.00
#
_symmetry.space_group_name_H-M   'P 1'
#
loop_
_entity.id
_entity.type
_entity.pdbx_description
1 polymer ?
#
loop_
_entity_poly.entity_id
_entity_poly.type
_entity_poly.pdbx_seq_one_letter_code
_entity_poly.pdbx_strand_id
1 'polypeptide(L)'
;MMSITRTLVLAVTLGVTMTAPAGELSPEAIARLGADLTPVGAERAGSPDGTIPAWEGGITAPPAGYAPGMHHPDPFPDDAVLFTIDQTNVDQHRERLTAGQQALIETYQNFYMNVYPTRRSASMPRRIYEATRRVAATARLSDGGNGVTGATVGIPFPIPESGLEVIWNHLLRYR
;
A
#
# COMPACT_ATOMS: atom_id res chain seq x y z
N MET A 1 -48.87 56.65 -11.42
CA MET A 1 -48.34 57.35 -10.24
C MET A 1 -48.31 56.36 -9.08
N MET A 2 -47.24 56.41 -8.30
CA MET A 2 -46.94 55.68 -7.05
C MET A 2 -46.16 54.35 -7.15
N SER A 3 -44.99 54.42 -6.51
CA SER A 3 -43.89 53.47 -6.31
C SER A 3 -44.16 52.57 -5.09
N ILE A 4 -43.63 51.34 -5.10
CA ILE A 4 -43.26 50.62 -3.86
C ILE A 4 -41.93 49.88 -4.07
N THR A 5 -40.89 50.41 -3.43
CA THR A 5 -39.56 49.84 -3.21
C THR A 5 -39.64 48.66 -2.24
N ARG A 6 -38.90 47.55 -2.48
CA ARG A 6 -38.71 46.48 -1.48
C ARG A 6 -37.26 46.01 -1.41
N THR A 7 -36.73 46.11 -0.20
CA THR A 7 -35.35 45.90 0.23
C THR A 7 -34.94 44.42 0.27
N LEU A 8 -33.66 44.17 -0.05
CA LEU A 8 -32.90 42.92 0.07
C LEU A 8 -32.88 42.31 1.49
N VAL A 9 -32.77 40.99 1.56
CA VAL A 9 -32.05 40.29 2.64
C VAL A 9 -31.14 39.24 2.01
N LEU A 10 -29.82 39.48 2.06
CA LEU A 10 -28.78 38.53 1.66
C LEU A 10 -28.33 37.78 2.93
N ALA A 11 -28.68 36.49 3.04
CA ALA A 11 -28.22 35.64 4.12
C ALA A 11 -26.81 35.11 3.80
N VAL A 12 -25.81 35.60 4.54
CA VAL A 12 -24.44 35.07 4.50
C VAL A 12 -24.36 33.90 5.48
N THR A 13 -24.39 32.67 4.97
CA THR A 13 -24.07 31.46 5.74
C THR A 13 -22.56 31.32 5.88
N LEU A 14 -22.05 31.55 7.09
CA LEU A 14 -20.66 31.31 7.46
C LEU A 14 -20.46 29.78 7.61
N GLY A 15 -19.92 29.13 6.58
CA GLY A 15 -19.55 27.72 6.65
C GLY A 15 -18.31 27.53 7.51
N VAL A 16 -18.47 26.91 8.68
CA VAL A 16 -17.34 26.43 9.49
C VAL A 16 -16.76 25.20 8.79
N THR A 17 -15.63 25.34 8.09
CA THR A 17 -14.84 24.19 7.65
C THR A 17 -14.11 23.63 8.85
N MET A 18 -14.58 22.51 9.39
CA MET A 18 -13.82 21.74 10.38
C MET A 18 -12.60 21.16 9.67
N THR A 19 -11.42 21.76 9.87
CA THR A 19 -10.16 21.11 9.51
C THR A 19 -9.97 19.95 10.46
N ALA A 20 -10.12 18.73 9.96
CA ALA A 20 -9.69 17.53 10.68
C ALA A 20 -8.22 17.75 11.10
N PRO A 21 -7.86 17.49 12.37
CA PRO A 21 -6.45 17.59 12.76
C PRO A 21 -5.63 16.64 11.89
N ALA A 22 -4.38 16.99 11.58
CA ALA A 22 -3.52 16.16 10.75
C ALA A 22 -3.36 14.74 11.34
N GLY A 23 -3.60 13.70 10.53
CA GLY A 23 -3.33 12.30 10.86
C GLY A 23 -4.54 11.35 10.94
N GLU A 24 -5.75 11.83 11.24
CA GLU A 24 -6.95 10.98 11.26
C GLU A 24 -7.60 10.95 9.87
N LEU A 25 -7.83 9.74 9.35
CA LEU A 25 -8.51 9.56 8.08
C LEU A 25 -10.01 9.84 8.22
N SER A 26 -10.58 10.46 7.19
CA SER A 26 -12.03 10.65 7.12
C SER A 26 -12.77 9.30 7.01
N PRO A 27 -14.06 9.23 7.39
CA PRO A 27 -14.86 8.03 7.21
C PRO A 27 -14.87 7.52 5.75
N GLU A 28 -14.86 8.43 4.77
CA GLU A 28 -14.81 8.12 3.34
C GLU A 28 -13.47 7.49 2.95
N ALA A 29 -12.35 8.02 3.46
CA ALA A 29 -11.03 7.45 3.24
C ALA A 29 -10.91 6.05 3.88
N ILE A 30 -11.44 5.87 5.09
CA ILE A 30 -11.48 4.56 5.77
C ILE A 30 -12.36 3.56 5.01
N ALA A 31 -13.45 4.02 4.40
CA ALA A 31 -14.35 3.16 3.62
C ALA A 31 -13.65 2.51 2.41
N ARG A 32 -12.59 3.13 1.88
CA ARG A 32 -11.75 2.56 0.82
C ARG A 32 -10.97 1.31 1.25
N LEU A 33 -10.65 1.19 2.54
CA LEU A 33 -9.91 0.04 3.09
C LEU A 33 -10.76 -1.23 3.05
N GLY A 34 -10.33 -2.20 2.25
CA GLY A 34 -11.05 -3.44 1.95
C GLY A 34 -12.00 -3.34 0.76
N ALA A 35 -12.17 -2.14 0.19
CA ALA A 35 -12.92 -1.91 -1.05
C ALA A 35 -11.94 -1.89 -2.25
N ASP A 36 -11.60 -0.70 -2.75
CA ASP A 36 -10.62 -0.46 -3.81
C ASP A 36 -9.17 -0.52 -3.31
N LEU A 37 -8.97 -0.33 -2.00
CA LEU A 37 -7.69 -0.59 -1.33
C LEU A 37 -7.72 -1.94 -0.61
N THR A 38 -6.56 -2.57 -0.48
CA THR A 38 -6.35 -3.66 0.47
C THR A 38 -6.66 -3.18 1.90
N PRO A 39 -6.86 -4.08 2.88
CA PRO A 39 -7.11 -3.67 4.26
C PRO A 39 -5.99 -2.85 4.91
N VAL A 40 -4.82 -2.77 4.26
CA VAL A 40 -3.64 -2.02 4.70
C VAL A 40 -3.33 -0.82 3.80
N GLY A 41 -4.23 -0.49 2.88
CA GLY A 41 -4.18 0.75 2.10
C GLY A 41 -3.39 0.71 0.79
N ALA A 42 -2.77 -0.43 0.43
CA ALA A 42 -2.21 -0.62 -0.92
C ALA A 42 -3.34 -0.77 -1.95
N GLU A 43 -3.09 -0.39 -3.21
CA GLU A 43 -4.02 -0.63 -4.32
C GLU A 43 -4.40 -2.11 -4.42
N ARG A 44 -5.70 -2.41 -4.52
CA ARG A 44 -6.18 -3.80 -4.61
C ARG A 44 -6.20 -4.33 -6.04
N ALA A 45 -6.46 -3.46 -7.01
CA ALA A 45 -6.56 -3.82 -8.42
C ALA A 45 -5.24 -4.41 -8.95
N GLY A 46 -5.35 -5.18 -10.02
CA GLY A 46 -4.20 -5.58 -10.84
C GLY A 46 -3.74 -4.44 -11.73
N SER A 47 -2.57 -4.58 -12.34
CA SER A 47 -2.09 -3.61 -13.31
C SER A 47 -2.94 -3.64 -14.59
N PRO A 48 -3.12 -2.50 -15.29
CA PRO A 48 -3.90 -2.46 -16.53
C PRO A 48 -3.37 -3.37 -17.64
N ASP A 49 -2.07 -3.63 -17.65
CA ASP A 49 -1.40 -4.52 -18.62
C ASP A 49 -1.50 -6.02 -18.25
N GLY A 50 -2.14 -6.35 -17.13
CA GLY A 50 -2.35 -7.73 -16.67
C GLY A 50 -1.13 -8.44 -16.09
N THR A 51 0.02 -7.76 -15.98
CA THR A 51 1.26 -8.36 -15.47
C THR A 51 1.30 -8.52 -13.94
N ILE A 52 0.51 -7.71 -13.23
CA ILE A 52 0.31 -7.79 -11.78
C ILE A 52 -1.15 -8.18 -11.54
N PRO A 53 -1.43 -9.33 -10.89
CA PRO A 53 -2.80 -9.72 -10.59
C PRO A 53 -3.42 -8.84 -9.51
N ALA A 54 -4.76 -8.81 -9.43
CA ALA A 54 -5.44 -8.21 -8.29
C ALA A 54 -5.08 -8.94 -6.99
N TRP A 55 -5.12 -8.22 -5.87
CA TRP A 55 -4.94 -8.84 -4.55
C TRP A 55 -6.24 -9.48 -4.08
N GLU A 56 -6.18 -10.79 -3.84
CA GLU A 56 -7.33 -11.62 -3.46
C GLU A 56 -7.26 -12.16 -2.02
N GLY A 57 -6.34 -11.64 -1.20
CA GLY A 57 -6.17 -12.07 0.20
C GLY A 57 -4.78 -12.56 0.55
N GLY A 58 -3.95 -12.86 -0.46
CA GLY A 58 -2.64 -13.48 -0.27
C GLY A 58 -2.73 -14.92 0.28
N ILE A 59 -1.61 -15.41 0.81
CA ILE A 59 -1.52 -16.77 1.37
C ILE A 59 -2.09 -16.75 2.80
N THR A 60 -3.18 -17.47 3.04
CA THR A 60 -3.88 -17.48 4.35
C THR A 60 -3.74 -18.80 5.12
N ALA A 61 -3.16 -19.82 4.49
CA ALA A 61 -2.84 -21.11 5.09
C ALA A 61 -1.41 -21.51 4.70
N PRO A 62 -0.72 -22.33 5.50
CA PRO A 62 0.60 -22.82 5.14
C PRO A 62 0.59 -23.57 3.80
N PRO A 63 1.61 -23.37 2.94
CA PRO A 63 1.74 -24.13 1.70
C PRO A 63 1.93 -25.63 2.00
N ALA A 64 1.64 -26.46 0.99
CA ALA A 64 1.80 -27.91 1.11
C ALA A 64 3.22 -28.28 1.54
N GLY A 65 3.35 -29.22 2.47
CA GLY A 65 4.63 -29.67 3.00
C GLY A 65 5.26 -28.76 4.06
N TYR A 66 4.65 -27.63 4.42
CA TYR A 66 5.13 -26.82 5.54
C TYR A 66 4.93 -27.52 6.89
N ALA A 67 5.95 -27.44 7.75
CA ALA A 67 5.93 -27.86 9.14
C ALA A 67 6.64 -26.82 10.03
N PRO A 68 6.17 -26.57 11.26
CA PRO A 68 6.85 -25.64 12.17
C PRO A 68 8.33 -26.00 12.37
N GLY A 69 9.21 -25.01 12.26
CA GLY A 69 10.65 -25.16 12.44
C GLY A 69 11.45 -25.46 11.17
N MET A 70 10.81 -25.67 10.01
CA MET A 70 11.50 -25.85 8.74
C MET A 70 11.81 -24.53 8.03
N HIS A 71 12.70 -24.58 7.03
CA HIS A 71 12.84 -23.48 6.07
C HIS A 71 11.54 -23.32 5.28
N HIS A 72 11.02 -22.09 5.19
CA HIS A 72 9.78 -21.83 4.45
C HIS A 72 9.89 -22.38 3.02
N PRO A 73 8.98 -23.29 2.60
CA PRO A 73 8.98 -23.78 1.23
C PRO A 73 8.50 -22.67 0.28
N ASP A 74 8.87 -22.80 -0.98
CA ASP A 74 8.32 -21.96 -2.03
C ASP A 74 6.81 -22.27 -2.18
N PRO A 75 5.92 -21.28 -2.02
CA PRO A 75 4.48 -21.49 -2.23
C PRO A 75 4.08 -21.66 -3.70
N PHE A 76 4.96 -21.36 -4.67
CA PHE A 76 4.67 -21.45 -6.10
C PHE A 76 5.76 -22.24 -6.86
N PRO A 77 6.06 -23.50 -6.47
CA PRO A 77 7.18 -24.25 -7.02
C PRO A 77 7.02 -24.58 -8.52
N ASP A 78 5.79 -24.53 -9.02
CA ASP A 78 5.46 -24.83 -10.42
C ASP A 78 5.45 -23.58 -11.32
N ASP A 79 5.83 -22.40 -10.80
CA ASP A 79 5.91 -21.18 -11.60
C ASP A 79 7.00 -21.28 -12.67
N ALA A 80 6.57 -21.29 -13.93
CA ALA A 80 7.47 -21.32 -15.06
C ALA A 80 8.19 -19.98 -15.24
N VAL A 81 9.45 -20.05 -15.70
CA VAL A 81 10.19 -18.86 -16.15
C VAL A 81 9.48 -18.28 -17.38
N LEU A 82 9.08 -17.01 -17.31
CA LEU A 82 8.48 -16.29 -18.43
C LEU A 82 9.54 -15.92 -19.46
N PHE A 83 10.68 -15.41 -18.99
CA PHE A 83 11.87 -15.11 -19.78
C PHE A 83 13.07 -14.93 -18.86
N THR A 84 14.26 -14.94 -19.45
CA THR A 84 15.52 -14.68 -18.75
C THR A 84 16.16 -13.41 -19.29
N ILE A 85 16.58 -12.53 -18.38
CA ILE A 85 17.37 -11.34 -18.70
C ILE A 85 18.84 -11.68 -18.53
N ASP A 86 19.61 -11.52 -19.59
CA ASP A 86 21.05 -11.76 -19.64
C ASP A 86 21.75 -10.71 -20.52
N GLN A 87 23.04 -10.90 -20.81
CA GLN A 87 23.83 -9.96 -21.61
C GLN A 87 23.29 -9.76 -23.04
N THR A 88 22.50 -10.70 -23.57
CA THR A 88 22.00 -10.64 -24.96
C THR A 88 20.79 -9.72 -25.10
N ASN A 89 20.05 -9.47 -24.02
CA ASN A 89 18.79 -8.73 -24.04
C ASN A 89 18.66 -7.66 -22.93
N VAL A 90 19.67 -7.47 -22.07
CA VAL A 90 19.64 -6.48 -20.97
C VAL A 90 19.23 -5.09 -21.45
N ASP A 91 19.70 -4.68 -22.63
CA ASP A 91 19.37 -3.38 -23.21
C ASP A 91 17.86 -3.19 -23.47
N GLN A 92 17.14 -4.27 -23.77
CA GLN A 92 15.68 -4.26 -23.98
C GLN A 92 14.90 -4.09 -22.66
N HIS A 93 15.57 -4.25 -21.52
CA HIS A 93 14.97 -4.24 -20.19
C HIS A 93 15.54 -3.19 -19.25
N ARG A 94 16.47 -2.34 -19.71
CA ARG A 94 17.18 -1.33 -18.88
C ARG A 94 16.25 -0.48 -18.02
N GLU A 95 15.13 -0.03 -18.55
CA GLU A 95 14.16 0.80 -17.81
C GLU A 95 13.51 0.09 -16.62
N ARG A 96 13.55 -1.25 -16.59
CA ARG A 96 13.02 -2.09 -15.50
C ARG A 96 14.10 -2.54 -14.52
N LEU A 97 15.36 -2.17 -14.75
CA LEU A 97 16.50 -2.61 -13.97
C LEU A 97 17.19 -1.43 -13.29
N THR A 98 17.57 -1.63 -12.03
CA THR A 98 18.46 -0.69 -11.34
C THR A 98 19.85 -0.67 -12.00
N ALA A 99 20.57 0.44 -11.84
CA ALA A 99 21.94 0.55 -12.34
C ALA A 99 22.86 -0.58 -11.84
N GLY A 100 22.67 -1.03 -10.59
CA GLY A 100 23.41 -2.17 -10.04
C GLY A 100 23.11 -3.49 -10.73
N GLN A 101 21.83 -3.76 -11.04
CA GLN A 101 21.44 -4.97 -11.78
C GLN A 101 21.98 -4.97 -13.21
N GLN A 102 21.91 -3.82 -13.90
CA GLN A 102 22.48 -3.66 -15.24
C GLN A 102 23.99 -3.94 -15.21
N ALA A 103 24.71 -3.31 -14.27
CA ALA A 103 26.15 -3.51 -14.12
C ALA A 103 26.53 -4.97 -13.80
N LEU A 104 25.75 -5.68 -12.97
CA LEU A 104 25.98 -7.10 -12.69
C LEU A 104 25.84 -7.96 -13.94
N ILE A 105 24.78 -7.76 -14.73
CA ILE A 105 24.59 -8.50 -16.00
C ILE A 105 25.74 -8.22 -16.97
N GLU A 106 26.09 -6.94 -17.18
CA GLU A 106 27.13 -6.54 -18.13
C GLU A 106 28.52 -7.05 -17.73
N THR A 107 28.80 -7.12 -16.43
CA THR A 107 30.12 -7.55 -15.93
C THR A 107 30.29 -9.06 -15.97
N TYR A 108 29.25 -9.83 -15.65
CA TYR A 108 29.35 -11.27 -15.40
C TYR A 108 28.51 -12.07 -16.40
N GLN A 109 29.17 -12.81 -17.30
CA GLN A 109 28.50 -13.63 -18.32
C GLN A 109 27.59 -14.72 -17.74
N ASN A 110 27.83 -15.14 -16.50
CA ASN A 110 27.03 -16.13 -15.79
C ASN A 110 25.94 -15.51 -14.90
N PHE A 111 25.81 -14.18 -14.87
CA PHE A 111 24.75 -13.50 -14.16
C PHE A 111 23.56 -13.27 -15.10
N TYR A 112 22.41 -13.79 -14.69
CA TYR A 112 21.15 -13.63 -15.39
C TYR A 112 20.01 -13.53 -14.37
N MET A 113 18.87 -13.00 -14.79
CA MET A 113 17.66 -12.92 -13.97
C MET A 113 16.52 -13.66 -14.65
N ASN A 114 16.06 -14.75 -14.04
CA ASN A 114 14.82 -15.38 -14.44
C ASN A 114 13.65 -14.55 -13.94
N VAL A 115 12.74 -14.22 -14.85
CA VAL A 115 11.52 -13.49 -14.56
C VAL A 115 10.37 -14.49 -14.49
N TYR A 116 9.59 -14.42 -13.41
CA TYR A 116 8.48 -15.31 -13.11
C TYR A 116 7.15 -14.53 -13.08
N PRO A 117 6.00 -15.21 -13.12
CA PRO A 117 4.71 -14.57 -12.92
C PRO A 117 4.64 -13.79 -11.60
N THR A 118 4.02 -12.61 -11.62
CA THR A 118 3.81 -11.84 -10.39
C THR A 118 2.77 -12.52 -9.51
N ARG A 119 3.10 -12.73 -8.23
CA ARG A 119 2.19 -13.26 -7.21
C ARG A 119 1.98 -12.22 -6.10
N ARG A 120 0.75 -11.81 -5.83
CA ARG A 120 0.42 -10.94 -4.68
C ARG A 120 0.09 -11.77 -3.43
N SER A 121 1.12 -12.44 -2.89
CA SER A 121 1.01 -13.43 -1.82
C SER A 121 0.96 -12.87 -0.40
N ALA A 122 1.36 -11.61 -0.19
CA ALA A 122 1.39 -10.99 1.12
C ALA A 122 0.01 -10.95 1.77
N SER A 123 -0.07 -11.42 3.01
CA SER A 123 -1.26 -11.41 3.85
C SER A 123 -0.89 -11.03 5.29
N MET A 124 -1.88 -10.69 6.10
CA MET A 124 -1.73 -10.48 7.53
C MET A 124 -2.90 -11.14 8.25
N PRO A 125 -2.74 -11.50 9.53
CA PRO A 125 -3.87 -12.03 10.31
C PRO A 125 -5.02 -11.05 10.34
N ARG A 126 -6.26 -11.57 10.31
CA ARG A 126 -7.49 -10.76 10.33
C ARG A 126 -7.52 -9.69 11.43
N ARG A 127 -7.01 -10.02 12.63
CA ARG A 127 -6.93 -9.06 13.76
C ARG A 127 -6.12 -7.80 13.43
N ILE A 128 -5.11 -7.92 12.57
CA ILE A 128 -4.28 -6.79 12.12
C ILE A 128 -5.08 -5.91 11.16
N TYR A 129 -5.78 -6.49 10.19
CA TYR A 129 -6.65 -5.74 9.28
C TYR A 129 -7.75 -4.97 10.03
N GLU A 130 -8.40 -5.62 10.99
CA GLU A 130 -9.42 -4.98 11.82
C GLU A 130 -8.82 -3.88 12.71
N ALA A 131 -7.63 -4.10 13.27
CA ALA A 131 -6.92 -3.08 14.03
C ALA A 131 -6.52 -1.90 13.17
N THR A 132 -5.96 -2.13 11.98
CA THR A 132 -5.59 -1.10 11.00
C THR A 132 -6.78 -0.21 10.66
N ARG A 133 -7.95 -0.80 10.39
CA ARG A 133 -9.17 -0.03 10.12
C ARG A 133 -9.61 0.82 11.33
N ARG A 134 -9.46 0.32 12.55
CA ARG A 134 -9.80 1.08 13.77
C ARG A 134 -8.82 2.24 14.00
N VAL A 135 -7.52 1.98 13.91
CA VAL A 135 -6.50 3.00 14.18
C VAL A 135 -6.45 4.07 13.08
N ALA A 136 -6.88 3.76 11.86
CA ALA A 136 -7.02 4.75 10.79
C ALA A 136 -7.87 5.98 11.19
N ALA A 137 -8.84 5.79 12.10
CA ALA A 137 -9.71 6.84 12.61
C ALA A 137 -9.12 7.62 13.80
N THR A 138 -7.98 7.20 14.35
CA THR A 138 -7.45 7.74 15.62
C THR A 138 -5.94 8.00 15.61
N ALA A 139 -5.19 7.42 14.68
CA ALA A 139 -3.74 7.52 14.62
C ALA A 139 -3.31 8.95 14.28
N ARG A 140 -2.28 9.44 14.98
CA ARG A 140 -1.71 10.77 14.71
C ARG A 140 -0.21 10.75 14.93
N LEU A 141 0.50 11.60 14.20
CA LEU A 141 1.88 11.93 14.55
C LEU A 141 1.89 12.72 15.86
N SER A 142 2.83 12.38 16.75
CA SER A 142 3.13 13.19 17.95
C SER A 142 3.80 14.50 17.54
N ASP A 143 3.92 15.45 18.48
CA ASP A 143 4.55 16.75 18.23
C ASP A 143 5.92 16.62 17.55
N GLY A 144 6.07 17.33 16.43
CA GLY A 144 7.27 17.30 15.60
C GLY A 144 7.51 16.01 14.83
N GLY A 145 6.54 15.08 14.78
CA GLY A 145 6.65 13.82 14.04
C GLY A 145 7.47 12.73 14.72
N ASN A 146 7.87 12.93 15.98
CA ASN A 146 8.78 12.05 16.72
C ASN A 146 8.10 10.82 17.35
N GLY A 147 6.82 10.59 17.06
CA GLY A 147 6.07 9.46 17.60
C GLY A 147 4.73 9.29 16.91
N VAL A 148 4.02 8.24 17.32
CA VAL A 148 2.63 7.97 16.91
C VAL A 148 1.77 7.81 18.15
N THR A 149 0.62 8.50 18.17
CA THR A 149 -0.42 8.34 19.19
C THR A 149 -1.69 7.77 18.57
N GLY A 150 -2.60 7.25 19.40
CA GLY A 150 -3.90 6.75 18.94
C GLY A 150 -3.84 5.48 18.07
N ALA A 151 -2.69 4.80 18.00
CA ALA A 151 -2.52 3.57 17.26
C ALA A 151 -2.10 2.41 18.18
N THR A 152 -2.68 1.23 17.98
CA THR A 152 -2.29 0.00 18.69
C THR A 152 -2.50 -1.20 17.77
N VAL A 153 -1.51 -2.10 17.70
CA VAL A 153 -1.48 -3.35 16.90
C VAL A 153 -1.49 -3.18 15.37
N GLY A 154 -2.39 -2.34 14.82
CA GLY A 154 -2.55 -2.13 13.39
C GLY A 154 -1.49 -1.21 12.77
N ILE A 155 -1.53 -1.11 11.44
CA ILE A 155 -0.73 -0.13 10.69
C ILE A 155 -1.31 1.26 10.95
N PRO A 156 -0.54 2.21 11.52
CA PRO A 156 -1.08 3.49 11.93
C PRO A 156 -1.68 4.33 10.80
N PHE A 157 -0.96 4.44 9.67
CA PHE A 157 -1.33 5.34 8.57
C PHE A 157 -1.54 4.54 7.27
N PRO A 158 -2.63 3.78 7.12
CA PRO A 158 -2.81 2.95 5.93
C PRO A 158 -2.91 3.76 4.63
N ILE A 159 -3.34 5.02 4.70
CA ILE A 159 -3.32 5.97 3.58
C ILE A 159 -2.43 7.14 4.04
N PRO A 160 -1.09 7.04 3.89
CA PRO A 160 -0.20 8.06 4.43
C PRO A 160 -0.26 9.34 3.59
N GLU A 161 -0.34 10.49 4.27
CA GLU A 161 -0.35 11.83 3.67
C GLU A 161 1.02 12.51 3.73
N SER A 162 1.99 11.91 4.44
CA SER A 162 3.36 12.43 4.55
C SER A 162 4.44 11.34 4.58
N GLY A 163 5.68 11.72 4.26
CA GLY A 163 6.83 10.81 4.34
C GLY A 163 7.12 10.32 5.77
N LEU A 164 6.80 11.11 6.79
CA LEU A 164 6.93 10.71 8.19
C LEU A 164 5.99 9.56 8.54
N GLU A 165 4.76 9.58 8.05
CA GLU A 165 3.79 8.51 8.24
C GLU A 165 4.25 7.21 7.57
N VAL A 166 4.84 7.30 6.38
CA VAL A 166 5.46 6.15 5.70
C VAL A 166 6.60 5.56 6.54
N ILE A 167 7.47 6.40 7.11
CA ILE A 167 8.55 5.95 8.00
C ILE A 167 7.97 5.26 9.23
N TRP A 168 6.96 5.84 9.87
CA TRP A 168 6.33 5.23 11.05
C TRP A 168 5.66 3.90 10.74
N ASN A 169 5.00 3.75 9.59
CA ASN A 169 4.49 2.46 9.14
C ASN A 169 5.62 1.43 8.98
N HIS A 170 6.78 1.82 8.45
CA HIS A 170 7.93 0.93 8.36
C HIS A 170 8.45 0.51 9.74
N LEU A 171 8.53 1.46 10.69
CA LEU A 171 9.02 1.21 12.05
C LEU A 171 8.06 0.34 12.86
N LEU A 172 6.75 0.56 12.72
CA LEU A 172 5.69 -0.10 13.50
C LEU A 172 5.01 -1.26 12.76
N ARG A 173 5.58 -1.73 11.64
CA ARG A 173 5.02 -2.82 10.85
C ARG A 173 4.85 -4.10 11.68
N TYR A 174 3.77 -4.83 11.38
CA TYR A 174 3.59 -6.20 11.82
C TYR A 174 4.74 -7.09 11.29
N ARG A 175 5.21 -8.04 12.10
CA ARG A 175 6.26 -9.01 11.78
C ARG A 175 5.83 -10.41 12.19
#